data_AF-A0A1G1MMZ2-F1
#
_entry.id   AF-A0A1G1MMZ2-F1
#
_cell.length_a   1.000
_cell.length_b   1.000
_cell.length_c   1.000
_cell.angle_alpha   90.00
_cell.angle_beta   90.00
_cell.angle_gamma   90.00
#
_symmetry.space_group_name_H-M   'P 1'
#
loop_
_entity.id
_entity.type
_entity.pdbx_description
1 polymer ?
#
loop_
_entity_poly.entity_id
_entity_poly.type
_entity_poly.pdbx_seq_one_letter_code
_entity_poly.pdbx_strand_id
1 'polypeptide(L)' 'MGRNLTLIIIFGLCVLAPCLVFAAAAFSSINALGRNPSSAPKIFTAMILSLLFAEGLAIMVMLIVFQLLSRS' A
#
# COMPACT_ATOMS: atom_id res chain seq x y z
N MET A 1 28.77 -3.47 -9.03
CA MET A 1 27.71 -2.45 -8.81
C MET A 1 26.28 -3.00 -8.79
N GLY A 2 26.03 -4.32 -8.79
CA GLY A 2 24.72 -4.86 -9.21
C GLY A 2 23.64 -5.09 -8.13
N ARG A 3 23.99 -5.60 -6.95
CA ARG A 3 22.99 -6.11 -5.99
C ARG A 3 22.29 -5.01 -5.20
N ASN A 4 23.05 -4.10 -4.60
CA ASN A 4 22.49 -3.04 -3.74
C ASN A 4 21.61 -2.06 -4.54
N LEU A 5 21.98 -1.76 -5.78
CA LEU A 5 21.18 -0.92 -6.67
C LEU A 5 19.86 -1.60 -7.04
N THR A 6 19.90 -2.89 -7.41
CA THR A 6 18.71 -3.69 -7.70
C THR A 6 17.76 -3.76 -6.50
N LEU A 7 18.31 -3.92 -5.30
CA LEU A 7 17.54 -3.94 -4.05
C LEU A 7 16.81 -2.60 -3.82
N ILE A 8 17.52 -1.47 -3.95
CA ILE A 8 16.93 -0.14 -3.77
C ILE A 8 15.79 0.08 -4.76
N ILE A 9 15.95 -0.35 -6.02
CA ILE A 9 14.91 -0.21 -7.05
C ILE A 9 13.69 -1.07 -6.72
N ILE A 10 13.89 -2.35 -6.39
CA ILE A 10 12.78 -3.26 -6.08
C ILE A 10 12.03 -2.80 -4.83
N PHE A 11 12.74 -2.52 -3.74
CA PHE A 11 12.09 -2.05 -2.51
C PHE A 11 11.43 -0.69 -2.70
N GLY A 12 12.06 0.24 -3.44
CA GLY A 12 11.47 1.54 -3.75
C GLY A 12 10.16 1.40 -4.51
N LEU A 13 10.11 0.56 -5.55
CA LEU A 13 8.88 0.30 -6.31
C LEU A 13 7.81 -0.39 -5.47
N CYS A 14 8.19 -1.38 -4.65
CA CYS A 14 7.27 -2.10 -3.78
C CYS A 14 6.60 -1.20 -2.73
N VAL A 15 7.30 -0.17 -2.25
CA VAL A 15 6.75 0.78 -1.24
C VAL A 15 5.96 1.90 -1.91
N LEU A 16 6.36 2.36 -3.09
CA LEU A 16 5.67 3.45 -3.78
C LEU A 16 4.21 3.11 -4.12
N ALA A 17 3.93 1.88 -4.55
CA ALA A 17 2.59 1.43 -4.89
C ALA A 17 1.59 1.53 -3.71
N PRO A 18 1.82 0.90 -2.54
CA PRO A 18 0.92 1.01 -1.39
C PRO A 18 0.83 2.43 -0.86
N CYS A 19 1.92 3.22 -0.88
CA CYS A 19 1.87 4.63 -0.48
C CYS A 19 0.91 5.45 -1.36
N LEU A 20 0.89 5.20 -2.67
CA LEU A 20 -0.02 5.89 -3.60
C LEU A 20 -1.49 5.55 -3.30
N VAL A 21 -1.78 4.26 -3.09
CA VAL A 21 -3.13 3.79 -2.75
C VAL A 21 -3.57 4.37 -1.41
N PHE A 22 -2.67 4.40 -0.41
CA PHE A 22 -2.94 4.99 0.89
C PHE A 22 -3.26 6.48 0.79
N ALA A 23 -2.45 7.24 0.06
CA ALA A 23 -2.68 8.67 -0.14
C ALA A 23 -4.03 8.94 -0.83
N ALA A 24 -4.35 8.19 -1.88
CA ALA A 24 -5.61 8.32 -2.61
C ALA A 24 -6.83 7.95 -1.76
N ALA A 25 -6.74 6.85 -1.00
CA ALA A 25 -7.81 6.39 -0.10
C ALA A 25 -8.05 7.39 1.04
N ALA A 26 -6.98 7.89 1.66
CA ALA A 26 -7.05 8.88 2.73
C ALA A 26 -7.61 10.22 2.23
N PHE A 27 -7.15 10.71 1.08
CA PHE A 27 -7.66 11.96 0.50
C PHE A 27 -9.16 11.84 0.17
N SER A 28 -9.57 10.73 -0.42
CA SER A 28 -10.97 10.48 -0.78
C SER A 28 -11.85 10.32 0.46
N SER A 29 -11.38 9.64 1.49
CA SER A 29 -12.13 9.43 2.73
C SER A 29 -12.35 10.74 3.49
N ILE A 30 -11.32 11.59 3.59
CA ILE A 30 -11.41 12.92 4.22
C ILE A 30 -12.42 13.81 3.48
N ASN A 31 -12.35 13.85 2.14
CA ASN A 31 -13.29 14.64 1.34
C ASN A 31 -14.74 14.16 1.46
N ALA A 32 -14.95 12.84 1.46
CA ALA A 32 -16.27 12.24 1.64
C ALA A 32 -16.84 12.54 3.04
N LEU A 33 -16.01 12.44 4.06
CA LEU A 33 -16.40 12.71 5.44
C LEU A 33 -16.73 14.19 5.67
N GLY A 34 -15.97 15.10 5.05
CA GLY A 34 -16.24 16.55 5.09
C GLY A 34 -17.57 16.94 4.45
N ARG A 35 -18.07 16.16 3.47
CA ARG A 35 -19.39 16.37 2.87
C ARG A 35 -20.53 15.75 3.66
N ASN A 36 -20.28 14.63 4.34
CA ASN A 36 -21.30 13.96 5.13
C ASN A 36 -20.70 13.22 6.35
N PRO A 37 -20.61 13.85 7.53
CA PRO A 37 -19.97 13.26 8.70
C PRO A 37 -20.74 12.05 9.24
N SER A 38 -22.06 11.96 9.02
CA SER A 38 -22.88 10.82 9.43
C SER A 38 -22.53 9.51 8.70
N SER A 39 -21.78 9.59 7.59
CA SER A 39 -21.32 8.42 6.82
C SER A 39 -19.99 7.83 7.33
N ALA A 40 -19.41 8.38 8.40
CA ALA A 40 -18.14 7.94 8.97
C ALA A 40 -17.96 6.41 9.07
N PRO A 41 -18.88 5.65 9.71
CA PRO A 41 -18.68 4.21 9.88
C PRO A 41 -18.60 3.47 8.54
N LYS A 42 -19.39 3.86 7.54
CA LYS A 42 -19.36 3.22 6.21
C LYS A 42 -18.06 3.52 5.46
N ILE A 43 -17.60 4.76 5.53
CA ILE A 43 -16.36 5.19 4.87
C ILE A 43 -15.15 4.52 5.52
N PHE A 44 -15.09 4.47 6.85
CA PHE A 44 -13.98 3.83 7.56
C PHE A 44 -13.89 2.33 7.26
N THR A 45 -15.01 1.61 7.25
CA THR A 45 -14.99 0.18 6.89
C THR A 45 -14.48 -0.04 5.47
N ALA A 46 -14.99 0.72 4.49
CA ALA A 46 -14.52 0.60 3.10
C ALA A 46 -13.04 0.98 2.94
N MET A 47 -12.60 2.04 3.61
CA MET A 47 -11.21 2.50 3.60
C MET A 47 -10.28 1.43 4.16
N ILE A 48 -10.57 0.90 5.36
CA ILE A 48 -9.74 -0.13 6.00
C ILE A 48 -9.67 -1.39 5.12
N LEU A 49 -10.80 -1.83 4.55
CA LEU A 49 -10.80 -2.98 3.63
C LEU A 49 -9.93 -2.72 2.40
N SER A 50 -10.03 -1.54 1.77
CA SER A 50 -9.22 -1.20 0.61
C SER A 50 -7.72 -1.18 0.93
N LEU A 51 -7.35 -0.61 2.08
CA LEU A 51 -5.97 -0.55 2.55
C LEU A 51 -5.45 -1.95 2.88
N LEU A 52 -6.26 -2.79 3.53
CA LEU A 52 -5.90 -4.17 3.84
C LEU A 52 -5.59 -4.98 2.58
N PHE A 53 -6.39 -4.84 1.53
CA PHE A 53 -6.12 -5.52 0.25
C PHE A 53 -4.86 -4.99 -0.44
N ALA A 54 -4.64 -3.66 -0.41
CA ALA A 54 -3.44 -3.05 -0.98
C ALA A 54 -2.16 -3.48 -0.25
N GLU A 55 -2.17 -3.42 1.09
CA GLU A 55 -1.07 -3.87 1.93
C GLU A 55 -0.85 -5.39 1.82
N GLY A 56 -1.92 -6.18 1.71
CA GLY A 56 -1.81 -7.62 1.50
C GLY A 56 -1.04 -7.98 0.23
N LEU A 57 -1.29 -7.27 -0.87
CA LEU A 57 -0.53 -7.43 -2.12
C LEU A 57 0.93 -6.98 -1.95
N ALA A 58 1.16 -5.85 -1.29
CA ALA A 58 2.51 -5.36 -1.03
C ALA A 58 3.35 -6.36 -0.21
N ILE A 59 2.76 -6.97 0.82
CA ILE A 59 3.40 -8.02 1.63
C ILE A 59 3.70 -9.25 0.77
N MET A 60 2.78 -9.70 -0.09
CA MET A 60 3.03 -10.85 -0.97
C MET A 60 4.21 -10.60 -1.91
N VAL A 61 4.29 -9.42 -2.52
CA VAL A 61 5.44 -9.04 -3.38
C VAL A 61 6.72 -8.95 -2.57
N MET A 62 6.68 -8.34 -1.38
CA MET A 62 7.83 -8.27 -0.47
C MET A 62 8.35 -9.66 -0.11
N LEU A 63 7.47 -10.62 0.22
CA LEU A 63 7.84 -11.99 0.53
C LEU A 63 8.48 -12.69 -0.68
N ILE A 64 7.94 -12.53 -1.88
CA ILE A 64 8.54 -13.09 -3.10
C ILE A 64 9.94 -12.54 -3.32
N VAL A 65 10.13 -11.23 -3.19
CA VAL A 65 11.44 -10.57 -3.31
C VAL A 65 12.41 -11.09 -2.27
N PHE A 66 11.97 -11.23 -1.01
CA PHE A 66 12.80 -11.74 0.08
C PHE A 66 13.22 -13.20 -0.16
N GLN A 67 12.30 -14.05 -0.65
CA GLN A 67 12.58 -15.45 -0.97
C GLN A 67 13.53 -15.59 -2.16
N LEU A 68 13.37 -14.75 -3.20
CA LEU A 68 14.26 -14.71 -4.35
C LEU A 68 15.68 -14.29 -3.92
N LEU A 69 15.76 -13.35 -2.98
CA LEU A 69 17.02 -12.89 -2.41
C LEU A 69 17.67 -13.94 -1.50
N SER A 70 16.89 -14.68 -0.71
CA SER A 70 17.40 -15.72 0.20
C SER A 70 17.96 -16.94 -0.54
N ARG A 71 17.57 -17.18 -1.80
CA ARG A 71 18.03 -18.31 -2.62
C ARG A 71 19.21 -17.98 -3.55
N SER A 72 19.67 -16.73 -3.58
CA SER A 72 20.77 -16.24 -4.44
C SER A 72 22.06 -16.04 -3.65
#